data_AF-A0A3B8HM57-F1
#
_entry.id   AF-A0A3B8HM57-F1
#
_cell.length_a   1.000
_cell.length_b   1.000
_cell.length_c   1.000
_cell.angle_alpha   90.00
_cell.angle_beta   90.00
_cell.angle_gamma   90.00
#
_symmetry.space_group_name_H-M   'P 1'
#
loop_
_entity.id
_entity.type
_entity.pdbx_description
1 polymer ?
#
loop_
_entity_poly.entity_id
_entity_poly.type
_entity_poly.pdbx_seq_one_letter_code
_entity_poly.pdbx_strand_id
1 'polypeptide(L)'
;MSASQSMDEPQTQYQPTAEDLAAIAAGNWMVRASRDGVAYGGFVWNPVGMWTEAPDWDERQLCGGGLHGQGPEAGGYITGHRLDLCVTDGPRIIIDGNKIKVPRAKIIQTDTLIDGLTFLGNLNLQGTQITQPPENLTVGG
;
A
#
# COMPACT_ATOMS: atom_id res chain seq x y z
N MET A 1 42.76 20.24 -4.63
CA MET A 1 42.40 19.24 -3.62
C MET A 1 40.99 18.79 -3.94
N SER A 2 40.86 17.62 -4.58
CA SER A 2 39.57 17.03 -4.93
C SER A 2 38.96 16.40 -3.69
N ALA A 3 37.70 16.74 -3.42
CA ALA A 3 36.80 15.88 -2.67
C ALA A 3 35.59 15.65 -3.56
N SER A 4 35.69 14.63 -4.41
CA SER A 4 34.54 13.98 -5.01
C SER A 4 33.78 13.28 -3.88
N GLN A 5 32.69 13.90 -3.41
CA GLN A 5 31.72 13.21 -2.56
C GLN A 5 30.83 12.37 -3.47
N SER A 6 31.18 11.09 -3.55
CA SER A 6 30.30 10.01 -3.95
C SER A 6 29.11 9.96 -3.00
N MET A 7 27.92 10.31 -3.50
CA MET A 7 26.64 9.99 -2.88
C MET A 7 25.66 9.59 -3.99
N ASP A 8 25.82 8.37 -4.47
CA ASP A 8 24.79 7.62 -5.19
C ASP A 8 25.03 6.14 -4.83
N GLU A 9 24.90 5.81 -3.54
CA GLU A 9 24.59 4.43 -3.19
C GLU A 9 23.13 4.21 -3.63
N PRO A 10 22.84 3.24 -4.50
CA PRO A 10 21.45 2.92 -4.81
C PRO A 10 20.81 2.48 -3.50
N GLN A 11 19.84 3.25 -3.01
CA GLN A 11 19.00 2.82 -1.90
C GLN A 11 18.46 1.45 -2.27
N THR A 12 18.90 0.42 -1.55
CA THR A 12 18.54 -0.96 -1.87
C THR A 12 17.03 -1.06 -1.70
N GLN A 13 16.32 -1.24 -2.81
CA GLN A 13 14.88 -1.45 -2.81
C GLN A 13 14.58 -2.60 -1.83
N TYR A 14 13.68 -2.35 -0.88
CA TYR A 14 13.31 -3.36 0.11
C TYR A 14 12.90 -4.65 -0.60
N GLN A 15 13.43 -5.78 -0.16
CA GLN A 15 13.03 -7.09 -0.66
C GLN A 15 11.98 -7.69 0.28
N PRO A 16 10.75 -7.99 -0.22
CA PRO A 16 9.72 -8.64 0.58
C PRO A 16 10.22 -9.94 1.21
N THR A 17 9.90 -10.16 2.48
CA THR A 17 10.26 -11.38 3.20
C THR A 17 9.29 -12.52 2.86
N ALA A 18 9.63 -13.75 3.26
CA ALA A 18 8.70 -14.88 3.15
C ALA A 18 7.38 -14.64 3.92
N GLU A 19 7.42 -13.90 5.03
CA GLU A 19 6.24 -13.50 5.80
C GLU A 19 5.38 -12.49 5.01
N ASP A 20 6.02 -11.54 4.34
CA ASP A 20 5.31 -10.58 3.48
C ASP A 20 4.58 -11.30 2.34
N LEU A 21 5.27 -12.24 1.69
CA LEU A 21 4.69 -13.05 0.63
C LEU A 21 3.57 -13.97 1.14
N ALA A 22 3.71 -14.53 2.35
CA ALA A 22 2.66 -15.34 2.97
C ALA A 22 1.41 -14.49 3.31
N ALA A 23 1.60 -13.26 3.79
CA ALA A 23 0.50 -12.33 4.01
C ALA A 23 -0.22 -11.99 2.70
N ILE A 24 0.54 -11.75 1.62
CA ILE A 24 -0.03 -11.50 0.29
C ILE A 24 -0.88 -12.69 -0.17
N ALA A 25 -0.34 -13.91 -0.10
CA ALA A 25 -1.04 -15.13 -0.47
C ALA A 25 -2.30 -15.38 0.37
N ALA A 26 -2.30 -14.96 1.64
CA ALA A 26 -3.45 -15.05 2.53
C ALA A 26 -4.50 -13.96 2.30
N GLY A 27 -4.28 -13.02 1.37
CA GLY A 27 -5.15 -11.87 1.15
C GLY A 27 -4.97 -10.75 2.19
N ASN A 28 -3.92 -10.81 3.02
CA ASN A 28 -3.60 -9.82 4.06
C ASN A 28 -2.80 -8.64 3.49
N TRP A 29 -3.38 -7.95 2.51
CA TRP A 29 -2.73 -6.84 1.83
C TRP A 29 -3.72 -5.71 1.47
N MET A 30 -3.15 -4.55 1.16
CA MET A 30 -3.86 -3.47 0.48
C MET A 30 -2.92 -2.63 -0.37
N VAL A 31 -3.47 -1.94 -1.36
CA VAL A 31 -2.77 -0.93 -2.15
C VAL A 31 -3.30 0.47 -1.84
N ARG A 32 -2.43 1.47 -1.93
CA ARG A 32 -2.84 2.88 -1.78
C ARG A 32 -2.00 3.79 -2.65
N ALA A 33 -2.58 4.91 -3.06
CA ALA A 33 -1.77 6.03 -3.49
C ALA A 33 -1.24 6.78 -2.27
N SER A 34 0.00 7.22 -2.35
CA SER A 34 0.61 8.08 -1.35
C SER A 34 1.35 9.25 -1.98
N ARG A 35 1.61 10.25 -1.15
CA ARG A 35 2.54 11.35 -1.42
C ARG A 35 3.75 11.13 -0.53
N ASP A 36 4.58 10.18 -0.92
CA ASP A 36 5.75 9.75 -0.17
C ASP A 36 5.44 9.22 1.25
N GLY A 37 4.36 8.45 1.38
CA GLY A 37 3.93 7.87 2.67
C GLY A 37 3.08 8.82 3.53
N VAL A 38 2.90 10.07 3.10
CA VAL A 38 2.01 11.03 3.76
C VAL A 38 0.54 10.66 3.49
N ALA A 39 -0.24 10.57 4.55
CA ALA A 39 -1.69 10.38 4.56
C ALA A 39 -2.43 11.70 4.81
N TYR A 40 -3.76 11.66 4.75
CA TYR A 40 -4.60 12.81 5.06
C TYR A 40 -4.29 13.37 6.46
N GLY A 41 -4.34 14.69 6.62
CA GLY A 41 -3.99 15.34 7.89
C GLY A 41 -2.49 15.39 8.19
N GLY A 42 -1.62 14.95 7.28
CA GLY A 42 -0.17 15.04 7.42
C GLY A 42 0.46 13.89 8.20
N PHE A 43 -0.30 12.86 8.57
CA PHE A 43 0.25 11.65 9.18
C PHE A 43 1.22 10.97 8.22
N VAL A 44 2.44 10.67 8.69
CA VAL A 44 3.50 10.06 7.88
C VAL A 44 3.64 8.60 8.30
N TRP A 45 3.51 7.70 7.33
CA TRP A 45 3.75 6.29 7.54
C TRP A 45 5.23 6.02 7.77
N ASN A 46 5.53 4.94 8.50
CA ASN A 46 6.90 4.50 8.67
C ASN A 46 7.52 4.12 7.30
N PRO A 47 8.86 4.16 7.19
CA PRO A 47 9.57 3.81 5.95
C PRO A 47 9.21 2.42 5.42
N VAL A 48 9.50 2.19 4.13
CA VAL A 48 9.34 0.88 3.48
C VAL A 48 10.06 -0.20 4.28
N GLY A 49 9.41 -1.34 4.49
CA GLY A 49 9.91 -2.44 5.32
C GLY A 49 9.63 -2.30 6.81
N MET A 50 9.03 -1.20 7.26
CA MET A 50 8.66 -0.98 8.67
C MET A 50 7.14 -0.95 8.86
N TRP A 51 6.67 -1.61 9.91
CA TRP A 51 5.27 -1.58 10.32
C TRP A 51 4.88 -0.18 10.80
N THR A 52 3.74 0.31 10.33
CA THR A 52 3.04 1.50 10.81
C THR A 52 1.82 1.07 11.61
N GLU A 53 1.64 1.66 12.79
CA GLU A 53 0.42 1.53 13.60
C GLU A 53 -0.46 2.76 13.39
N ALA A 54 -1.77 2.56 13.23
CA ALA A 54 -2.74 3.66 13.24
C ALA A 54 -2.84 4.24 14.67
N PRO A 55 -2.53 5.53 14.87
CA PRO A 55 -2.64 6.15 16.20
C PRO A 55 -4.09 6.34 16.66
N ASP A 56 -5.04 6.27 15.73
CA ASP A 56 -6.46 6.55 15.94
C ASP A 56 -7.36 5.34 15.66
N TRP A 57 -6.80 4.12 15.65
CA TRP A 57 -7.55 2.91 15.29
C TRP A 57 -8.88 2.78 16.02
N ASP A 58 -9.92 2.43 15.26
CA ASP A 58 -11.24 2.15 15.77
C ASP A 58 -12.01 1.25 14.79
N GLU A 59 -12.83 0.35 15.33
CA GLU A 59 -13.48 -0.74 14.58
C GLU A 59 -14.80 -0.34 13.92
N ARG A 60 -15.31 0.89 14.17
CA ARG A 60 -16.55 1.35 13.53
C ARG A 60 -16.41 1.34 12.01
N GLN A 61 -17.44 0.87 11.31
CA GLN A 61 -17.54 0.90 9.84
C GLN A 61 -17.80 2.31 9.31
N LEU A 62 -16.90 3.23 9.60
CA LEU A 62 -16.93 4.63 9.21
C LEU A 62 -15.54 5.04 8.70
N CYS A 63 -15.51 6.02 7.79
CA CYS A 63 -14.27 6.63 7.33
C CYS A 63 -13.54 7.35 8.50
N GLY A 64 -12.21 7.24 8.54
CA GLY A 64 -11.37 7.62 9.68
C GLY A 64 -11.06 6.45 10.63
N GLY A 65 -10.12 6.67 11.56
CA GLY A 65 -9.78 5.72 12.61
C GLY A 65 -9.09 4.45 12.10
N GLY A 66 -7.89 4.56 11.55
CA GLY A 66 -7.17 3.45 10.94
C GLY A 66 -6.31 3.82 9.73
N LEU A 67 -5.57 2.83 9.23
CA LEU A 67 -4.78 2.93 8.01
C LEU A 67 -5.63 2.50 6.80
N HIS A 68 -5.81 3.40 5.83
CA HIS A 68 -6.71 3.17 4.69
C HIS A 68 -5.99 2.68 3.43
N GLY A 69 -6.69 1.85 2.67
CA GLY A 69 -6.26 1.38 1.34
C GLY A 69 -7.33 0.55 0.66
N GLN A 70 -6.97 -0.03 -0.49
CA GLN A 70 -7.79 -0.96 -1.26
C GLN A 70 -7.30 -2.38 -1.07
N GLY A 71 -8.09 -3.23 -0.41
CA GLY A 71 -7.80 -4.64 -0.21
C GLY A 71 -8.41 -5.54 -1.29
N PRO A 72 -8.22 -6.87 -1.21
CA PRO A 72 -8.79 -7.84 -2.14
C PRO A 72 -10.30 -7.67 -2.40
N GLU A 73 -11.04 -7.31 -1.35
CA GLU A 73 -12.51 -7.24 -1.35
C GLU A 73 -13.05 -5.87 -1.76
N ALA A 74 -12.18 -4.87 -1.90
CA ALA A 74 -12.56 -3.48 -2.09
C ALA A 74 -11.87 -2.89 -3.34
N GLY A 75 -12.68 -2.34 -4.24
CA GLY A 75 -12.22 -1.64 -5.44
C GLY A 75 -12.55 -0.15 -5.37
N GLY A 76 -11.79 0.70 -6.05
CA GLY A 76 -12.04 2.14 -6.03
C GLY A 76 -11.03 2.97 -6.80
N TYR A 77 -11.14 4.29 -6.65
CA TYR A 77 -10.30 5.27 -7.32
C TYR A 77 -9.04 5.56 -6.50
N ILE A 78 -7.86 5.35 -7.10
CA ILE A 78 -6.56 5.64 -6.50
C ILE A 78 -6.00 6.92 -7.12
N THR A 79 -5.77 7.94 -6.29
CA THR A 79 -5.17 9.23 -6.72
C THR A 79 -3.89 9.52 -5.96
N GLY A 80 -2.76 9.64 -6.67
CA GLY A 80 -1.50 10.11 -6.10
C GLY A 80 -0.30 9.72 -6.94
N HIS A 81 0.87 10.20 -6.52
CA HIS A 81 2.09 10.13 -7.32
C HIS A 81 2.88 8.83 -7.15
N ARG A 82 2.71 8.15 -6.01
CA ARG A 82 3.37 6.88 -5.67
C ARG A 82 2.32 5.83 -5.33
N LEU A 83 2.48 4.62 -5.85
CA LEU A 83 1.67 3.46 -5.46
C LEU A 83 2.41 2.69 -4.38
N ASP A 84 1.79 2.50 -3.22
CA ASP A 84 2.35 1.69 -2.14
C ASP A 84 1.55 0.38 -2.04
N LEU A 85 2.24 -0.75 -2.14
CA LEU A 85 1.72 -2.06 -1.75
C LEU A 85 2.07 -2.31 -0.28
N CYS A 86 1.05 -2.67 0.50
CA CYS A 86 1.19 -2.92 1.91
C CYS A 86 0.71 -4.32 2.26
N VAL A 87 1.41 -4.98 3.19
CA VAL A 87 0.82 -6.07 3.97
C VAL A 87 0.12 -5.49 5.19
N THR A 88 -0.94 -6.17 5.64
CA THR A 88 -1.81 -5.71 6.74
C THR A 88 -1.83 -6.72 7.88
N ASP A 89 -1.98 -6.22 9.10
CA ASP A 89 -2.11 -7.04 10.31
C ASP A 89 -3.28 -6.51 11.17
N GLY A 90 -3.99 -7.42 11.83
CA GLY A 90 -5.20 -7.12 12.61
C GLY A 90 -6.52 -7.09 11.82
N PRO A 91 -7.62 -6.66 12.48
CA PRO A 91 -8.95 -6.66 11.87
C PRO A 91 -9.03 -5.76 10.64
N ARG A 92 -9.67 -6.28 9.59
CA ARG A 92 -9.97 -5.55 8.37
C ARG A 92 -11.42 -5.12 8.36
N ILE A 93 -11.65 -3.82 8.22
CA ILE A 93 -12.98 -3.25 8.16
C ILE A 93 -13.20 -2.63 6.77
N ILE A 94 -14.20 -3.13 6.05
CA ILE A 94 -14.64 -2.51 4.79
C ILE A 94 -15.41 -1.24 5.14
N ILE A 95 -15.07 -0.13 4.49
CA ILE A 95 -15.73 1.16 4.64
C ILE A 95 -16.20 1.64 3.27
N ASP A 96 -17.33 2.34 3.23
CA ASP A 96 -17.93 2.94 2.03
C ASP A 96 -18.17 1.96 0.86
N GLY A 97 -18.13 0.65 1.13
CA GLY A 97 -18.24 -0.44 0.15
C GLY A 97 -17.06 -0.56 -0.82
N ASN A 98 -16.03 0.28 -0.66
CA ASN A 98 -15.03 0.48 -1.69
C ASN A 98 -13.62 0.77 -1.17
N LYS A 99 -13.37 0.66 0.15
CA LYS A 99 -12.05 0.76 0.78
C LYS A 99 -12.01 -0.14 2.01
N ILE A 100 -10.80 -0.40 2.50
CA ILE A 100 -10.60 -1.00 3.82
C ILE A 100 -9.90 -0.03 4.77
N LYS A 101 -10.03 -0.30 6.06
CA LYS A 101 -9.12 0.19 7.09
C LYS A 101 -8.61 -0.94 7.98
N VAL A 102 -7.38 -0.80 8.45
CA VAL A 102 -6.69 -1.75 9.32
C VAL A 102 -5.94 -1.01 10.44
N PRO A 103 -5.68 -1.65 11.60
CA PRO A 103 -4.90 -1.02 12.66
C PRO A 103 -3.43 -0.90 12.29
N ARG A 104 -2.92 -1.81 11.46
CA ARG A 104 -1.48 -1.96 11.21
C ARG A 104 -1.17 -2.37 9.79
N ALA A 105 -0.16 -1.73 9.19
CA ALA A 105 0.27 -2.04 7.83
C ALA A 105 1.76 -1.73 7.61
N LYS A 106 2.41 -2.47 6.72
CA LYS A 106 3.81 -2.28 6.33
C LYS A 106 3.89 -2.12 4.82
N ILE A 107 4.52 -1.05 4.34
CA ILE A 107 4.80 -0.86 2.92
C ILE A 107 5.92 -1.83 2.53
N ILE A 108 5.69 -2.65 1.51
CA ILE A 108 6.65 -3.67 1.04
C ILE A 108 7.11 -3.45 -0.39
N GLN A 109 6.42 -2.59 -1.16
CA GLN A 109 6.80 -2.26 -2.52
C GLN A 109 6.22 -0.88 -2.88
N THR A 110 6.97 -0.11 -3.68
CA THR A 110 6.50 1.16 -4.24
C THR A 110 6.58 1.15 -5.77
N ASP A 111 5.65 1.84 -6.42
CA ASP A 111 5.55 2.08 -7.87
C ASP A 111 5.37 0.82 -8.75
N THR A 112 5.57 -0.35 -8.17
CA THR A 112 5.28 -1.65 -8.78
C THR A 112 4.44 -2.50 -7.83
N LEU A 113 3.87 -3.57 -8.38
CA LEU A 113 3.16 -4.59 -7.62
C LEU A 113 3.89 -5.92 -7.78
N ILE A 114 3.73 -6.80 -6.78
CA ILE A 114 4.22 -8.17 -6.84
C ILE A 114 3.13 -9.12 -7.38
N ASP A 115 3.56 -10.29 -7.82
CA ASP A 115 2.68 -11.33 -8.34
C ASP A 115 1.72 -11.87 -7.29
N GLY A 116 0.57 -12.40 -7.74
CA GLY A 116 -0.41 -13.05 -6.86
C GLY A 116 -1.42 -12.11 -6.21
N LEU A 117 -1.47 -10.84 -6.63
CA LEU A 117 -2.55 -9.93 -6.25
C LEU A 117 -3.79 -10.19 -7.10
N THR A 118 -4.87 -10.63 -6.44
CA THR A 118 -6.19 -10.80 -7.04
C THR A 118 -7.14 -9.75 -6.49
N PHE A 119 -7.56 -8.81 -7.33
CA PHE A 119 -8.63 -7.86 -6.98
C PHE A 119 -9.98 -8.47 -7.35
N LEU A 120 -10.88 -8.60 -6.36
CA LEU A 120 -12.25 -9.05 -6.61
C LEU A 120 -13.17 -7.91 -7.10
N GLY A 121 -12.68 -6.66 -7.06
CA GLY A 121 -13.37 -5.49 -7.58
C GLY A 121 -12.54 -4.72 -8.61
N ASN A 122 -13.02 -3.52 -8.97
CA ASN A 122 -12.36 -2.66 -9.95
C ASN A 122 -11.18 -1.89 -9.33
N LEU A 123 -10.03 -1.89 -10.00
CA LEU A 123 -8.89 -1.05 -9.66
C LEU A 123 -8.76 0.08 -10.68
N ASN A 124 -9.05 1.33 -10.28
CA ASN A 124 -8.86 2.49 -11.15
C ASN A 124 -7.59 3.25 -10.76
N LEU A 125 -6.58 3.16 -11.63
CA LEU A 125 -5.27 3.81 -11.51
C LEU A 125 -5.15 5.13 -12.30
N GLN A 126 -6.23 5.59 -12.92
CA GLN A 126 -6.23 6.80 -13.76
C GLN A 126 -5.82 8.02 -12.93
N GLY A 127 -4.72 8.69 -13.32
CA GLY A 127 -4.16 9.84 -12.60
C GLY A 127 -2.92 9.52 -11.76
N THR A 128 -2.51 8.25 -11.68
CA THR A 128 -1.19 7.85 -11.19
C THR A 128 -0.15 7.92 -12.32
N GLN A 129 1.15 7.88 -11.98
CA GLN A 129 2.23 7.76 -12.99
C GLN A 129 2.36 6.34 -13.57
N ILE A 130 1.52 5.41 -13.14
CA ILE A 130 1.50 4.03 -13.61
C ILE A 130 0.83 4.01 -14.98
N THR A 131 1.66 4.13 -16.02
CA THR A 131 1.22 4.17 -17.42
C THR A 131 0.94 2.77 -17.99
N GLN A 132 1.41 1.72 -17.32
CA GLN A 132 1.13 0.34 -17.66
C GLN A 132 0.79 -0.41 -16.37
N PRO A 133 -0.29 -1.22 -16.35
CA PRO A 133 -0.52 -2.10 -15.23
C PRO A 133 0.73 -2.99 -15.03
N PRO A 134 1.14 -3.28 -13.78
CA PRO A 134 2.19 -4.26 -13.53
C PRO A 134 1.85 -5.57 -14.25
N GLU A 135 2.85 -6.18 -14.89
CA GLU A 135 2.65 -7.31 -15.82
C GLU A 135 1.80 -8.45 -15.25
N ASN A 136 1.77 -8.59 -13.92
CA ASN A 136 1.13 -9.69 -13.19
C ASN A 136 -0.08 -9.28 -12.34
N LEU A 137 -0.70 -8.14 -12.64
CA LEU A 137 -1.95 -7.70 -12.02
C LEU A 137 -3.16 -8.46 -12.64
N THR A 138 -3.88 -9.25 -11.82
CA THR A 138 -5.16 -9.87 -12.22
C THR A 138 -6.34 -9.10 -11.61
N VAL A 139 -7.23 -8.59 -12.46
CA VAL A 139 -8.47 -7.90 -12.03
C VAL A 139 -9.67 -8.78 -12.38
N GLY A 140 -10.49 -9.12 -11.38
CA GLY A 140 -11.53 -10.14 -11.48
C GLY A 140 -12.76 -9.77 -12.33
N GLY A 141 -13.07 -8.48 -12.46
CA GLY A 141 -14.25 -7.99 -13.19
C GLY A 141 -15.56 -8.23 -12.45
#